data_AF-A0A831NPX7-F1
#
_entry.id   AF-A0A831NPX7-F1
#
_cell.length_a   1.000
_cell.length_b   1.000
_cell.length_c   1.000
_cell.angle_alpha   90.00
_cell.angle_beta   90.00
_cell.angle_gamma   90.00
#
_symmetry.space_group_name_H-M   'P 1'
#
loop_
_entity.id
_entity.type
_entity.pdbx_description
1 polymer ?
#
loop_
_entity_poly.entity_id
_entity_poly.type
_entity_poly.pdbx_seq_one_letter_code
_entity_poly.pdbx_strand_id
1 'polypeptide(L)'
;MQGELEVKLLKGGELEGLLTDEEAHFLFPSVWAAQDAQMRYVRAGGAVVGEKFSTIGSLAERIYLLSGEDPLRLGPVGEILLLKRILLQEETSGVLYPGAGKAAVDVLLKAFHRAVRMLRHGAVSPEELEAISRRVRGSLAERINILRRIYLRYLEAMVELGATDEVGYLRGAARRAERLLSEGSLPGRYHLVGFYDISRAQAELLSGLLKGGARLTLYIKEGWNPFTEPLRLQFRRIEEATGVKIALPLSTGDVRPSVRGVHSHPSVEAELKWAFRRVRRELRAGTPPSSMAIAVREVDTYLGQALLQAERYSIPLSVAPHEGLPLCTIPAVKLIMDLVRAAWLNSPREYVIPLLSSPLLQRWLGVREYPELELMLRERGFEEGTAQLRRLLEGDESTEGALRLVEIIEELRGGGDLPGRVEILKRTVLE
;
A
#
# COMPACT_ATOMS: atom_id res chain seq x y z
N MET A 1 -1.91 8.62 36.06
CA MET A 1 -2.02 10.06 35.77
C MET A 1 -2.56 10.20 34.37
N GLN A 2 -3.56 11.04 34.13
CA GLN A 2 -4.07 11.28 32.77
C GLN A 2 -3.03 12.12 32.01
N GLY A 3 -2.61 11.66 30.83
CA GLY A 3 -1.67 12.36 29.97
C GLY A 3 -2.20 13.69 29.44
N GLU A 4 -1.33 14.48 28.82
CA GLU A 4 -1.68 15.80 28.28
C GLU A 4 -1.68 15.77 26.76
N LEU A 5 -2.68 16.42 26.14
CA LEU A 5 -2.74 16.65 24.70
C LEU A 5 -2.70 18.16 24.43
N GLU A 6 -1.69 18.59 23.68
CA GLU A 6 -1.51 19.97 23.26
C GLU A 6 -1.54 20.07 21.73
N VAL A 7 -2.05 21.18 21.20
CA VAL A 7 -2.03 21.48 19.75
C VAL A 7 -1.26 22.77 19.51
N LYS A 8 -0.24 22.70 18.64
CA LYS A 8 0.63 23.83 18.29
C LYS A 8 0.61 24.13 16.80
N LEU A 9 0.82 25.40 16.47
CA LEU A 9 1.18 25.79 15.11
C LEU A 9 2.67 25.55 14.92
N LEU A 10 3.03 24.89 13.82
CA LEU A 10 4.40 24.75 13.37
C LEU A 10 4.68 25.79 12.30
N LYS A 11 5.47 26.81 12.63
CA LYS A 11 5.86 27.86 11.69
C LYS A 11 6.99 27.39 10.79
N GLY A 12 7.16 28.07 9.66
CA GLY A 12 8.26 27.79 8.73
C GLY A 12 9.63 27.85 9.44
N GLY A 13 10.43 26.78 9.33
CA GLY A 13 11.78 26.69 9.94
C GLY A 13 11.82 26.24 11.40
N GLU A 14 10.68 26.10 12.09
CA GLU A 14 10.66 25.61 13.47
C GLU A 14 10.85 24.09 13.57
N LEU A 15 10.66 23.36 12.47
CA LEU A 15 10.81 21.91 12.46
C LEU A 15 12.24 21.48 12.82
N GLU A 16 13.28 22.15 12.29
CA GLU A 16 14.67 21.76 12.60
C GLU A 16 14.97 21.87 14.11
N GLY A 17 14.55 22.97 14.73
CA GLY A 17 14.72 23.17 16.19
C GLY A 17 13.83 22.24 17.02
N LEU A 18 12.67 21.83 16.49
CA LEU A 18 11.83 20.86 17.17
C LEU A 18 12.47 19.47 17.19
N LEU A 19 13.07 19.02 16.08
CA LEU A 19 13.69 17.69 15.96
C LEU A 19 14.85 17.46 16.95
N THR A 20 15.41 18.54 17.53
CA THR A 20 16.47 18.46 18.55
C THR A 20 15.99 18.08 19.94
N ASP A 21 14.69 17.98 20.21
CA ASP A 21 14.17 17.44 21.48
C ASP A 21 14.57 15.96 21.63
N GLU A 22 15.57 15.66 22.46
CA GLU A 22 16.13 14.31 22.63
C GLU A 22 15.22 13.36 23.39
N GLU A 23 14.34 13.90 24.25
CA GLU A 23 13.42 13.10 25.07
C GLU A 23 12.13 12.73 24.33
N ALA A 24 11.93 13.28 23.14
CA ALA A 24 10.69 13.12 22.40
C ALA A 24 10.78 12.09 21.27
N HIS A 25 9.70 11.34 21.14
CA HIS A 25 9.45 10.47 20.00
C HIS A 25 8.61 11.21 18.96
N PHE A 26 9.05 11.18 17.70
CA PHE A 26 8.38 11.86 16.61
C PHE A 26 7.57 10.88 15.76
N LEU A 27 6.30 11.18 15.58
CA LEU A 27 5.38 10.44 14.73
C LEU A 27 5.09 11.23 13.47
N PHE A 28 5.16 10.55 12.33
CA PHE A 28 4.89 11.10 11.00
C PHE A 28 3.82 10.29 10.26
N PRO A 29 3.11 10.89 9.29
CA PRO A 29 2.07 10.21 8.52
C PRO A 29 2.63 9.11 7.61
N SER A 30 3.93 9.14 7.29
CA SER A 30 4.57 8.18 6.41
C SER A 30 6.00 7.86 6.82
N VAL A 31 6.47 6.67 6.40
CA VAL A 31 7.85 6.23 6.58
C VAL A 31 8.83 7.21 5.93
N TRP A 32 8.49 7.73 4.75
CA TRP A 32 9.31 8.73 4.08
C TRP A 32 9.42 10.03 4.86
N ALA A 33 8.32 10.55 5.41
CA ALA A 33 8.36 11.75 6.23
C ALA A 33 9.20 11.54 7.52
N ALA A 34 9.12 10.35 8.12
CA ALA A 34 9.99 9.97 9.24
C ALA A 34 11.47 9.89 8.84
N GLN A 35 11.79 9.30 7.69
CA GLN A 35 13.15 9.20 7.17
C GLN A 35 13.72 10.57 6.77
N ASP A 36 12.93 11.43 6.12
CA ASP A 36 13.34 12.80 5.77
C ASP A 36 13.64 13.61 7.04
N ALA A 37 12.78 13.52 8.06
CA ALA A 37 13.01 14.14 9.36
C ALA A 37 14.27 13.62 10.05
N GLN A 38 14.49 12.30 10.03
CA GLN A 38 15.70 11.67 10.55
C GLN A 38 16.95 12.19 9.84
N MET A 39 16.93 12.29 8.51
CA MET A 39 18.05 12.80 7.73
C MET A 39 18.34 14.28 8.03
N ARG A 40 17.30 15.10 8.22
CA ARG A 40 17.46 16.51 8.63
C ARG A 40 18.08 16.63 10.02
N TYR A 41 17.61 15.82 10.97
CA TYR A 41 18.15 15.79 12.32
C TYR A 41 19.65 15.40 12.34
N VAL A 42 20.02 14.37 11.59
CA VAL A 42 21.43 13.95 11.47
C VAL A 42 22.29 15.04 10.81
N ARG A 43 21.79 15.68 9.74
CA ARG A 43 22.51 16.79 9.08
C ARG A 43 22.71 18.00 9.99
N ALA A 44 21.81 18.23 10.94
CA ALA A 44 21.93 19.29 11.95
C ALA A 44 22.93 18.94 13.07
N GLY A 45 23.62 17.80 12.99
CA GLY A 45 24.60 17.34 13.98
C GLY A 45 24.01 16.42 15.06
N GLY A 46 22.74 16.03 14.93
CA GLY A 46 22.11 15.06 15.83
C GLY A 46 22.63 13.64 15.62
N ALA A 47 22.72 12.86 16.70
CA ALA A 47 22.96 11.43 16.66
C ALA A 47 21.67 10.68 16.98
N VAL A 48 21.27 9.73 16.14
CA VAL A 48 20.06 8.94 16.38
C VAL A 48 20.46 7.65 17.09
N VAL A 49 20.12 7.52 18.37
CA VAL A 49 20.22 6.27 19.12
C VAL A 49 18.81 5.74 19.35
N GLY A 50 18.53 4.53 18.84
CA GLY A 50 17.20 3.92 18.89
C GLY A 50 16.20 4.52 17.92
N GLU A 51 14.93 4.12 18.05
CA GLU A 51 13.84 4.64 17.21
C GLU A 51 13.31 5.96 17.78
N LYS A 52 13.78 7.09 17.23
CA LYS A 52 13.30 8.44 17.56
C LYS A 52 12.21 8.93 16.60
N PHE A 53 12.26 8.52 15.35
CA PHE A 53 11.34 8.96 14.28
C PHE A 53 10.62 7.73 13.73
N SER A 54 9.28 7.71 13.74
CA SER A 54 8.52 6.58 13.23
C SER A 54 7.13 6.98 12.73
N THR A 55 6.37 6.01 12.25
CA THR A 55 4.94 6.17 11.96
C THR A 55 4.09 5.62 13.10
N ILE A 56 2.80 5.95 13.13
CA ILE A 56 1.85 5.33 14.07
C ILE A 56 1.80 3.79 13.87
N GLY A 57 1.93 3.31 12.63
CA GLY A 57 1.98 1.88 12.34
C GLY A 57 3.22 1.20 12.93
N SER A 58 4.40 1.79 12.73
CA SER A 58 5.65 1.29 13.30
C SER A 58 5.66 1.36 14.83
N LEU A 59 5.03 2.39 15.43
CA LEU A 59 4.83 2.44 16.88
C LEU A 59 3.95 1.28 17.37
N ALA A 60 2.88 0.95 16.64
CA ALA A 60 2.05 -0.20 16.98
C ALA A 60 2.84 -1.52 16.92
N GLU A 61 3.68 -1.69 15.90
CA GLU A 61 4.60 -2.85 15.79
C GLU A 61 5.54 -2.95 16.99
N ARG A 62 6.15 -1.83 17.39
CA ARG A 62 6.98 -1.77 18.59
C ARG A 62 6.22 -2.10 19.87
N ILE A 63 4.99 -1.63 20.02
CA ILE A 63 4.14 -1.94 21.17
C ILE A 63 3.90 -3.45 21.27
N TYR A 64 3.63 -4.11 20.14
CA TYR A 64 3.46 -5.55 20.10
C TYR A 64 4.75 -6.29 20.48
N LEU A 65 5.88 -5.89 19.88
CA LEU A 65 7.21 -6.43 20.20
C LEU A 65 7.52 -6.35 21.70
N LEU A 66 7.30 -5.18 22.31
CA LEU A 66 7.55 -4.95 23.75
C LEU A 66 6.56 -5.71 24.64
N SER A 67 5.36 -5.99 24.16
CA SER A 67 4.37 -6.77 24.90
C SER A 67 4.62 -8.28 24.87
N GLY A 68 5.54 -8.75 24.02
CA GLY A 68 5.80 -10.19 23.79
C GLY A 68 4.70 -10.88 22.98
N GLU A 69 3.86 -10.12 22.29
CA GLU A 69 2.78 -10.66 21.47
C GLU A 69 2.97 -10.24 20.01
N ASP A 70 2.73 -11.15 19.07
CA ASP A 70 2.77 -10.86 17.65
C ASP A 70 1.54 -11.47 16.95
N PRO A 71 0.41 -10.73 16.88
CA PRO A 71 -0.80 -11.25 16.26
C PRO A 71 -0.61 -11.36 14.75
N LEU A 72 -1.17 -12.42 14.15
CA LEU A 72 -1.16 -12.60 12.70
C LEU A 72 -1.89 -11.43 12.01
N ARG A 73 -1.15 -10.52 11.39
CA ARG A 73 -1.72 -9.38 10.68
C ARG A 73 -1.99 -9.73 9.23
N LEU A 74 -3.25 -9.68 8.80
CA LEU A 74 -3.59 -9.78 7.38
C LEU A 74 -3.36 -8.44 6.69
N GLY A 75 -2.51 -8.44 5.67
CA GLY A 75 -2.40 -7.33 4.73
C GLY A 75 -3.58 -7.30 3.73
N PRO A 76 -3.67 -6.27 2.87
CA PRO A 76 -4.79 -6.12 1.93
C PRO A 76 -5.05 -7.35 1.05
N VAL A 77 -4.00 -8.04 0.60
CA VAL A 77 -4.14 -9.27 -0.20
C VAL A 77 -4.73 -10.40 0.64
N GLY A 78 -4.28 -10.57 1.89
CA GLY A 78 -4.82 -11.57 2.81
C GLY A 78 -6.31 -11.33 3.09
N GLU A 79 -6.70 -10.08 3.33
CA GLU A 79 -8.10 -9.68 3.49
C GLU A 79 -8.95 -10.02 2.25
N ILE A 80 -8.44 -9.73 1.04
CA ILE A 80 -9.12 -10.04 -0.22
C ILE A 80 -9.30 -11.56 -0.39
N LEU A 81 -8.26 -12.35 -0.09
CA LEU A 81 -8.34 -13.81 -0.19
C LEU A 81 -9.32 -14.40 0.83
N LEU A 82 -9.34 -13.88 2.06
CA LEU A 82 -10.29 -14.26 3.09
C LEU A 82 -11.73 -13.95 2.65
N LEU A 83 -11.97 -12.74 2.14
CA LEU A 83 -13.28 -12.35 1.63
C LEU A 83 -13.71 -13.18 0.43
N LYS A 84 -12.79 -13.53 -0.48
CA LYS A 84 -13.08 -14.42 -1.61
C LYS A 84 -13.56 -15.78 -1.12
N ARG A 85 -12.89 -16.36 -0.10
CA ARG A 85 -13.33 -17.61 0.52
C ARG A 85 -14.74 -17.50 1.11
N ILE A 86 -15.02 -16.44 1.87
CA ILE A 86 -16.33 -16.20 2.49
C ILE A 86 -17.42 -16.07 1.40
N LEU A 87 -17.16 -15.29 0.36
CA LEU A 87 -18.13 -15.08 -0.73
C LEU A 87 -18.41 -16.39 -1.49
N LEU A 88 -17.40 -17.23 -1.74
CA LEU A 88 -17.62 -18.53 -2.37
C LEU A 88 -18.49 -19.47 -1.49
N GLN A 89 -18.29 -19.46 -0.17
CA GLN A 89 -19.08 -20.26 0.77
C GLN A 89 -20.55 -19.78 0.85
N GLU A 90 -20.76 -18.47 0.86
CA GLU A 90 -22.10 -17.87 0.90
C GLU A 90 -22.84 -17.98 -0.45
N GLU A 91 -22.12 -18.05 -1.57
CA GLU A 91 -22.70 -18.34 -2.90
C GLU A 91 -23.14 -19.80 -2.98
N THR A 92 -22.30 -20.73 -2.51
CA THR A 92 -22.65 -22.17 -2.44
C THR A 92 -23.89 -22.39 -1.54
N SER A 93 -24.08 -21.54 -0.52
CA SER A 93 -25.24 -21.58 0.37
C SER A 93 -26.51 -20.96 -0.21
N GLY A 94 -26.47 -20.40 -1.43
CA GLY A 94 -27.61 -19.77 -2.11
C GLY A 94 -28.04 -18.41 -1.54
N VAL A 95 -27.17 -17.78 -0.73
CA VAL A 95 -27.49 -16.57 0.05
C VAL A 95 -27.04 -15.32 -0.70
N LEU A 96 -25.90 -15.38 -1.37
CA LEU A 96 -25.54 -14.37 -2.36
C LEU A 96 -26.42 -14.56 -3.60
N TYR A 97 -26.84 -13.45 -4.20
CA TYR A 97 -27.73 -13.36 -5.38
C TYR A 97 -27.86 -14.70 -6.13
N PRO A 98 -29.04 -15.35 -6.12
CA PRO A 98 -29.23 -16.65 -6.75
C PRO A 98 -28.75 -16.62 -8.21
N GLY A 99 -27.80 -17.49 -8.57
CA GLY A 99 -27.30 -17.65 -9.94
C GLY A 99 -26.14 -16.73 -10.36
N ALA A 100 -25.51 -16.00 -9.44
CA ALA A 100 -24.39 -15.11 -9.78
C ALA A 100 -23.12 -15.89 -10.23
N GLY A 101 -22.91 -17.10 -9.72
CA GLY A 101 -21.80 -17.96 -10.07
C GLY A 101 -20.42 -17.41 -9.65
N LYS A 102 -19.37 -18.22 -9.86
CA LYS A 102 -17.98 -17.88 -9.51
C LYS A 102 -17.50 -16.57 -10.16
N ALA A 103 -17.96 -16.26 -11.37
CA ALA A 103 -17.59 -15.04 -12.09
C ALA A 103 -18.09 -13.76 -11.40
N ALA A 104 -19.30 -13.78 -10.82
CA ALA A 104 -19.82 -12.62 -10.10
C ALA A 104 -19.08 -12.37 -8.77
N VAL A 105 -18.60 -13.43 -8.10
CA VAL A 105 -17.77 -13.28 -6.90
C VAL A 105 -16.52 -12.46 -7.21
N ASP A 106 -15.83 -12.74 -8.31
CA ASP A 106 -14.62 -12.00 -8.70
C ASP A 106 -14.90 -10.53 -9.04
N VAL A 107 -16.07 -10.23 -9.63
CA VAL A 107 -16.51 -8.85 -9.90
C VAL A 107 -16.84 -8.10 -8.60
N LEU A 108 -17.55 -8.74 -7.67
CA LEU A 108 -18.02 -8.11 -6.44
C LEU A 108 -16.94 -8.05 -5.35
N LEU A 109 -15.88 -8.86 -5.44
CA LEU A 109 -14.85 -8.98 -4.42
C LEU A 109 -14.23 -7.64 -4.04
N LYS A 110 -13.84 -6.83 -5.02
CA LYS A 110 -13.26 -5.49 -4.78
C LYS A 110 -14.26 -4.55 -4.09
N ALA A 111 -15.55 -4.65 -4.44
CA ALA A 111 -16.59 -3.83 -3.84
C ALA A 111 -16.84 -4.23 -2.38
N PHE A 112 -16.94 -5.52 -2.08
CA PHE A 112 -17.08 -6.02 -0.71
C PHE A 112 -15.84 -5.72 0.14
N HIS A 113 -14.63 -5.91 -0.40
CA HIS A 113 -13.40 -5.55 0.31
C HIS A 113 -13.36 -4.07 0.68
N ARG A 114 -13.69 -3.18 -0.26
CA ARG A 114 -13.79 -1.75 0.01
C ARG A 114 -14.87 -1.45 1.06
N ALA A 115 -16.04 -2.05 0.95
CA ALA A 115 -17.14 -1.84 1.89
C ALA A 115 -16.77 -2.29 3.31
N VAL A 116 -16.22 -3.49 3.47
CA VAL A 116 -15.75 -4.01 4.77
C VAL A 116 -14.66 -3.12 5.35
N ARG A 117 -13.68 -2.69 4.56
CA ARG A 117 -12.66 -1.74 5.03
C ARG A 117 -13.27 -0.43 5.49
N MET A 118 -14.23 0.13 4.74
CA MET A 118 -14.92 1.36 5.14
C MET A 118 -15.68 1.19 6.46
N LEU A 119 -16.36 0.06 6.66
CA LEU A 119 -17.04 -0.26 7.92
C LEU A 119 -16.04 -0.36 9.08
N ARG A 120 -14.91 -1.07 8.88
CA ARG A 120 -13.85 -1.21 9.87
C ARG A 120 -13.24 0.14 10.25
N HIS A 121 -12.83 0.94 9.27
CA HIS A 121 -12.25 2.27 9.51
C HIS A 121 -13.27 3.26 10.09
N GLY A 122 -14.55 3.13 9.73
CA GLY A 122 -15.67 3.88 10.30
C GLY A 122 -16.08 3.41 11.70
N ALA A 123 -15.48 2.30 12.18
CA ALA A 123 -15.85 1.62 13.42
C ALA A 123 -17.33 1.25 13.50
N VAL A 124 -17.92 0.89 12.36
CA VAL A 124 -19.30 0.43 12.26
C VAL A 124 -19.38 -1.03 12.66
N SER A 125 -20.26 -1.37 13.59
CA SER A 125 -20.48 -2.74 14.05
C SER A 125 -21.57 -3.46 13.23
N PRO A 126 -21.60 -4.81 13.21
CA PRO A 126 -22.69 -5.56 12.60
C PRO A 126 -24.08 -5.21 13.19
N GLU A 127 -24.15 -4.90 14.48
CA GLU A 127 -25.38 -4.50 15.19
C GLU A 127 -25.88 -3.12 14.72
N GLU A 128 -24.97 -2.17 14.46
CA GLU A 128 -25.33 -0.88 13.88
C GLU A 128 -25.88 -1.04 12.46
N LEU A 129 -25.29 -1.93 11.65
CA LEU A 129 -25.82 -2.25 10.31
C LEU A 129 -27.21 -2.89 10.38
N GLU A 130 -27.46 -3.72 11.40
CA GLU A 130 -28.78 -4.31 11.63
C GLU A 130 -29.82 -3.24 12.01
N ALA A 131 -29.43 -2.30 12.89
CA ALA A 131 -30.30 -1.18 13.24
C ALA A 131 -30.64 -0.31 12.02
N ILE A 132 -29.66 -0.10 11.11
CA ILE A 132 -29.86 0.62 9.85
C ILE A 132 -30.78 -0.17 8.91
N SER A 133 -30.57 -1.48 8.75
CA SER A 133 -31.37 -2.30 7.82
C SER A 133 -32.84 -2.34 8.20
N ARG A 134 -33.18 -2.26 9.49
CA ARG A 134 -34.57 -2.13 9.99
C ARG A 134 -35.22 -0.78 9.67
N ARG A 135 -34.44 0.27 9.40
CA ARG A 135 -34.94 1.63 9.12
C ARG A 135 -35.09 1.91 7.63
N VAL A 136 -34.39 1.17 6.77
CA VAL A 136 -34.50 1.29 5.32
C VAL A 136 -35.47 0.24 4.76
N ARG A 137 -36.03 0.48 3.57
CA ARG A 137 -36.99 -0.42 2.91
C ARG A 137 -36.50 -0.86 1.53
N GLY A 138 -37.08 -1.94 1.02
CA GLY A 138 -36.83 -2.44 -0.33
C GLY A 138 -35.41 -3.00 -0.52
N SER A 139 -34.90 -2.87 -1.74
CA SER A 139 -33.63 -3.46 -2.18
C SER A 139 -32.41 -2.95 -1.41
N LEU A 140 -32.47 -1.76 -0.81
CA LEU A 140 -31.39 -1.24 0.03
C LEU A 140 -31.28 -2.00 1.36
N ALA A 141 -32.40 -2.34 1.99
CA ALA A 141 -32.41 -3.12 3.23
C ALA A 141 -31.78 -4.51 3.02
N GLU A 142 -32.11 -5.13 1.89
CA GLU A 142 -31.59 -6.42 1.48
C GLU A 142 -30.07 -6.38 1.25
N ARG A 143 -29.57 -5.36 0.53
CA ARG A 143 -28.13 -5.13 0.33
C ARG A 143 -27.38 -4.91 1.65
N ILE A 144 -27.95 -4.15 2.58
CA ILE A 144 -27.35 -3.92 3.90
C ILE A 144 -27.31 -5.22 4.70
N ASN A 145 -28.36 -6.04 4.64
CA ASN A 145 -28.38 -7.34 5.33
C ASN A 145 -27.34 -8.31 4.76
N ILE A 146 -27.15 -8.35 3.44
CA ILE A 146 -26.07 -9.13 2.80
C ILE A 146 -24.71 -8.62 3.28
N LEU A 147 -24.47 -7.30 3.21
CA LEU A 147 -23.21 -6.72 3.67
C LEU A 147 -22.94 -7.02 5.14
N ARG A 148 -23.96 -6.90 6.00
CA ARG A 148 -23.87 -7.23 7.43
C ARG A 148 -23.47 -8.69 7.63
N ARG A 149 -24.08 -9.63 6.90
CA ARG A 149 -23.75 -11.05 7.00
C ARG A 149 -22.32 -11.34 6.57
N ILE A 150 -21.89 -10.81 5.42
CA ILE A 150 -20.50 -10.96 4.95
C ILE A 150 -19.52 -10.34 5.94
N TYR A 151 -19.87 -9.18 6.50
CA TYR A 151 -19.05 -8.51 7.50
C TYR A 151 -18.93 -9.30 8.80
N LEU A 152 -20.03 -9.87 9.29
CA LEU A 152 -20.03 -10.74 10.47
C LEU A 152 -19.14 -11.97 10.24
N ARG A 153 -19.30 -12.66 9.10
CA ARG A 153 -18.44 -13.80 8.72
C ARG A 153 -16.97 -13.43 8.63
N TYR A 154 -16.67 -12.23 8.11
CA TYR A 154 -15.31 -11.72 8.08
C TYR A 154 -14.72 -11.56 9.49
N LEU A 155 -15.48 -11.00 10.43
CA LEU A 155 -15.03 -10.86 11.81
C LEU A 155 -14.87 -12.21 12.52
N GLU A 156 -15.82 -13.14 12.33
CA GLU A 156 -15.74 -14.51 12.86
C GLU A 156 -14.49 -15.22 12.34
N ALA A 157 -14.26 -15.19 11.02
CA ALA A 157 -13.11 -15.84 10.40
C ALA A 157 -11.78 -15.23 10.87
N MET A 158 -11.73 -13.93 11.12
CA MET A 158 -10.54 -13.28 11.71
C MET A 158 -10.26 -13.81 13.12
N VAL A 159 -11.29 -13.98 13.95
CA VAL A 159 -11.15 -14.58 15.29
C VAL A 159 -10.70 -16.04 15.20
N GLU A 160 -11.32 -16.85 14.33
CA GLU A 160 -10.96 -18.26 14.13
C GLU A 160 -9.50 -18.44 13.70
N LEU A 161 -9.00 -17.54 12.84
CA LEU A 161 -7.61 -17.57 12.38
C LEU A 161 -6.61 -16.99 13.40
N GLY A 162 -7.08 -16.43 14.53
CA GLY A 162 -6.24 -15.64 15.44
C GLY A 162 -5.62 -14.42 14.74
N ALA A 163 -6.28 -13.92 13.71
CA ALA A 163 -5.77 -12.89 12.82
C ALA A 163 -6.39 -11.53 13.10
N THR A 164 -5.72 -10.48 12.64
CA THR A 164 -6.18 -9.09 12.79
C THR A 164 -5.94 -8.29 11.52
N ASP A 165 -6.83 -7.34 11.26
CA ASP A 165 -6.66 -6.35 10.20
C ASP A 165 -5.93 -5.11 10.75
N GLU A 166 -5.65 -4.14 9.89
CA GLU A 166 -4.98 -2.90 10.29
C GLU A 166 -5.69 -2.18 11.45
N VAL A 167 -7.03 -2.14 11.42
CA VAL A 167 -7.85 -1.49 12.46
C VAL A 167 -7.76 -2.25 13.79
N GLY A 168 -7.89 -3.58 13.74
CA GLY A 168 -7.78 -4.45 14.91
C GLY A 168 -6.38 -4.42 15.53
N TYR A 169 -5.34 -4.36 14.70
CA TYR A 169 -3.95 -4.23 15.10
C TYR A 169 -3.72 -2.95 15.89
N LEU A 170 -4.13 -1.79 15.35
CA LEU A 170 -4.00 -0.50 16.04
C LEU A 170 -4.78 -0.46 17.37
N ARG A 171 -6.00 -1.02 17.39
CA ARG A 171 -6.82 -1.15 18.60
C ARG A 171 -6.19 -2.04 19.66
N GLY A 172 -5.57 -3.14 19.24
CA GLY A 172 -4.87 -4.03 20.14
C GLY A 172 -3.60 -3.39 20.70
N ALA A 173 -2.86 -2.63 19.88
CA ALA A 173 -1.75 -1.80 20.34
C ALA A 173 -2.21 -0.74 21.34
N ALA A 174 -3.34 -0.08 21.10
CA ALA A 174 -3.89 0.95 22.00
C ALA A 174 -4.08 0.45 23.44
N ARG A 175 -4.64 -0.76 23.60
CA ARG A 175 -4.86 -1.38 24.93
C ARG A 175 -3.55 -1.72 25.64
N ARG A 176 -2.49 -2.01 24.90
CA ARG A 176 -1.17 -2.37 25.44
C ARG A 176 -0.32 -1.15 25.75
N ALA A 177 -0.47 -0.10 24.96
CA ALA A 177 0.24 1.16 25.10
C ALA A 177 0.09 1.74 26.51
N GLU A 178 -1.13 1.72 27.06
CA GLU A 178 -1.42 2.22 28.41
C GLU A 178 -0.55 1.54 29.48
N ARG A 179 -0.48 0.20 29.46
CA ARG A 179 0.33 -0.59 30.39
C ARG A 179 1.82 -0.33 30.19
N LEU A 180 2.30 -0.44 28.95
CA LEU A 180 3.73 -0.30 28.64
C LEU A 180 4.29 1.08 28.99
N LEU A 181 3.48 2.13 28.82
CA LEU A 181 3.87 3.49 29.19
C LEU A 181 3.91 3.67 30.71
N SER A 182 2.96 3.07 31.42
CA SER A 182 2.94 3.06 32.90
C SER A 182 4.15 2.31 33.49
N GLU A 183 4.65 1.30 32.78
CA GLU A 183 5.85 0.52 33.13
C GLU A 183 7.17 1.21 32.70
N GLY A 184 7.11 2.34 31.99
CA GLY A 184 8.29 3.04 31.48
C GLY A 184 8.96 2.38 30.27
N SER A 185 8.30 1.42 29.62
CA SER A 185 8.82 0.71 28.43
C SER A 185 8.67 1.51 27.13
N LEU A 186 7.86 2.57 27.15
CA LEU A 186 7.62 3.47 26.02
C LEU A 186 8.05 4.91 26.36
N PRO A 187 8.42 5.72 25.35
CA PRO A 187 8.65 7.15 25.53
C PRO A 187 7.45 7.84 26.17
N GLY A 188 7.68 8.80 27.06
CA GLY A 188 6.62 9.58 27.70
C GLY A 188 6.15 10.79 26.89
N ARG A 189 6.93 11.25 25.90
CA ARG A 189 6.64 12.45 25.10
C ARG A 189 6.59 12.12 23.61
N TYR A 190 5.52 12.54 22.94
CA TYR A 190 5.34 12.35 21.50
C TYR A 190 4.99 13.65 20.79
N HIS A 191 5.61 13.87 19.63
CA HIS A 191 5.31 14.96 18.71
C HIS A 191 4.72 14.39 17.41
N LEU A 192 3.48 14.76 17.08
CA LEU A 192 2.81 14.35 15.86
C LEU A 192 2.95 15.45 14.82
N VAL A 193 3.67 15.19 13.74
CA VAL A 193 4.03 16.21 12.74
C VAL A 193 3.52 15.81 11.34
N GLY A 194 2.78 16.72 10.69
CA GLY A 194 2.39 16.58 9.29
C GLY A 194 1.15 15.72 9.02
N PHE A 195 0.40 15.34 10.05
CA PHE A 195 -0.87 14.61 9.88
C PHE A 195 -1.98 15.54 9.39
N TYR A 196 -2.54 15.23 8.22
CA TYR A 196 -3.72 15.92 7.65
C TYR A 196 -5.03 15.16 7.86
N ASP A 197 -4.94 13.87 8.18
CA ASP A 197 -6.05 13.00 8.54
C ASP A 197 -5.53 11.95 9.53
N ILE A 198 -6.24 11.77 10.64
CA ILE A 198 -6.01 10.69 11.59
C ILE A 198 -7.26 9.83 11.59
N SER A 199 -7.08 8.54 11.29
CA SER A 199 -8.18 7.58 11.33
C SER A 199 -8.62 7.33 12.77
N ARG A 200 -9.86 6.84 12.96
CA ARG A 200 -10.37 6.53 14.29
C ARG A 200 -9.50 5.52 15.05
N ALA A 201 -8.99 4.49 14.38
CA ALA A 201 -8.11 3.49 14.99
C ALA A 201 -6.76 4.09 15.43
N GLN A 202 -6.20 5.02 14.66
CA GLN A 202 -5.00 5.76 15.06
C GLN A 202 -5.30 6.67 16.27
N ALA A 203 -6.44 7.37 16.28
CA ALA A 203 -6.87 8.19 17.41
C ALA A 203 -7.08 7.36 18.69
N GLU A 204 -7.60 6.14 18.59
CA GLU A 204 -7.72 5.19 19.70
C GLU A 204 -6.35 4.77 20.25
N LEU A 205 -5.35 4.56 19.39
CA LEU A 205 -3.97 4.32 19.83
C LEU A 205 -3.37 5.52 20.58
N LEU A 206 -3.60 6.74 20.10
CA LEU A 206 -3.20 7.97 20.81
C LEU A 206 -3.91 8.09 22.18
N SER A 207 -5.19 7.70 22.25
CA SER A 207 -5.94 7.62 23.51
C SER A 207 -5.30 6.63 24.49
N GLY A 208 -4.85 5.47 24.01
CA GLY A 208 -4.09 4.50 24.83
C GLY A 208 -2.80 5.09 25.42
N LEU A 209 -2.04 5.85 24.62
CA LEU A 209 -0.84 6.56 25.09
C LEU A 209 -1.19 7.61 26.17
N LEU A 210 -2.23 8.42 25.94
CA LEU A 210 -2.68 9.44 26.91
C LEU A 210 -3.13 8.81 28.23
N LYS A 211 -3.87 7.70 28.18
CA LYS A 211 -4.29 6.97 29.40
C LYS A 211 -3.09 6.43 30.18
N GLY A 212 -2.04 6.01 29.48
CA GLY A 212 -0.76 5.62 30.08
C GLY A 212 0.06 6.78 30.67
N GLY A 213 -0.36 8.04 30.46
CA GLY A 213 0.31 9.23 30.99
C GLY A 213 1.21 9.95 29.99
N ALA A 214 1.11 9.65 28.69
CA ALA A 214 1.94 10.30 27.68
C ALA A 214 1.59 11.79 27.50
N ARG A 215 2.60 12.58 27.12
CA ARG A 215 2.44 13.95 26.66
C ARG A 215 2.44 13.97 25.14
N LEU A 216 1.31 14.29 24.52
CA LEU A 216 1.15 14.35 23.07
C LEU A 216 1.09 15.81 22.62
N THR A 217 1.92 16.18 21.65
CA THR A 217 1.82 17.49 20.97
C THR A 217 1.52 17.28 19.50
N LEU A 218 0.38 17.79 19.02
CA LEU A 218 -0.02 17.76 17.62
C LEU A 218 0.34 19.07 16.94
N TYR A 219 1.16 18.99 15.90
CA TYR A 219 1.60 20.16 15.12
C TYR A 219 0.75 20.34 13.86
N ILE A 220 0.13 21.51 13.74
CA ILE A 220 -0.58 21.97 12.56
C ILE A 220 0.36 22.89 11.78
N LYS A 221 0.56 22.61 10.49
CA LYS A 221 1.41 23.43 9.63
C LYS A 221 0.80 24.83 9.45
N GLU A 222 1.63 25.87 9.53
CA GLU A 222 1.23 27.24 9.22
C GLU A 222 0.62 27.37 7.82
N GLY A 223 -0.44 28.18 7.69
CA GLY A 223 -1.21 28.34 6.46
C GLY A 223 -2.23 27.22 6.19
N TRP A 224 -2.28 26.17 7.02
CA TRP A 224 -3.42 25.26 7.00
C TRP A 224 -4.59 25.90 7.72
N ASN A 225 -5.72 26.01 7.06
CA ASN A 225 -6.94 26.50 7.67
C ASN A 225 -7.53 25.39 8.56
N PRO A 226 -7.48 25.51 9.91
CA PRO A 226 -7.94 24.48 10.84
C PRO A 226 -9.45 24.27 10.78
N PHE A 227 -10.18 25.16 10.09
CA PHE A 227 -11.61 25.09 9.86
C PHE A 227 -11.99 24.38 8.55
N THR A 228 -11.03 23.91 7.77
CA THR A 228 -11.31 23.02 6.65
C THR A 228 -11.92 21.71 7.15
N GLU A 229 -12.84 21.15 6.37
CA GLU A 229 -13.58 19.95 6.76
C GLU A 229 -12.68 18.74 7.11
N PRO A 230 -11.57 18.45 6.41
CA PRO A 230 -10.68 17.35 6.76
C PRO A 230 -10.04 17.51 8.16
N LEU A 231 -9.51 18.70 8.46
CA LEU A 231 -8.88 18.97 9.75
C LEU A 231 -9.91 18.95 10.89
N ARG A 232 -11.10 19.52 10.68
CA ARG A 232 -12.20 19.45 11.67
C ARG A 232 -12.59 18.01 11.98
N LEU A 233 -12.69 17.15 10.97
CA LEU A 233 -13.00 15.73 11.16
C LEU A 233 -11.88 15.01 11.91
N GLN A 234 -10.61 15.29 11.60
CA GLN A 234 -9.46 14.77 12.34
C GLN A 234 -9.54 15.14 13.83
N PHE A 235 -9.74 16.42 14.16
CA PHE A 235 -9.84 16.84 15.55
C PHE A 235 -11.02 16.20 16.25
N ARG A 236 -12.21 16.16 15.63
CA ARG A 236 -13.38 15.49 16.20
C ARG A 236 -13.08 14.03 16.55
N ARG A 237 -12.43 13.27 15.66
CA ARG A 237 -12.07 11.86 15.93
C ARG A 237 -11.11 11.73 17.12
N ILE A 238 -10.15 12.65 17.24
CA ILE A 238 -9.22 12.67 18.38
C ILE A 238 -9.99 13.02 19.67
N GLU A 239 -10.86 14.04 19.65
CA GLU A 239 -11.68 14.40 20.81
C GLU A 239 -12.60 13.25 21.24
N GLU A 240 -13.27 12.59 20.29
CA GLU A 240 -14.14 11.43 20.54
C GLU A 240 -13.37 10.24 21.13
N ALA A 241 -12.16 9.98 20.65
CA ALA A 241 -11.35 8.85 21.11
C ALA A 241 -10.64 9.13 22.46
N THR A 242 -10.20 10.37 22.68
CA THR A 242 -9.37 10.75 23.85
C THR A 242 -10.18 11.38 24.98
N GLY A 243 -11.37 11.92 24.69
CA GLY A 243 -12.16 12.73 25.61
C GLY A 243 -11.59 14.13 25.86
N VAL A 244 -10.44 14.48 25.26
CA VAL A 244 -9.78 15.78 25.46
C VAL A 244 -10.27 16.77 24.42
N LYS A 245 -10.72 17.94 24.87
CA LYS A 245 -11.14 19.03 23.97
C LYS A 245 -9.94 19.75 23.40
N ILE A 246 -9.94 19.93 22.09
CA ILE A 246 -8.84 20.55 21.35
C ILE A 246 -9.16 22.04 21.18
N ALA A 247 -8.34 22.88 21.80
CA ALA A 247 -8.33 24.31 21.50
C ALA A 247 -7.57 24.52 20.19
N LEU A 248 -8.27 24.99 19.15
CA LEU A 248 -7.61 25.31 17.89
C LEU A 248 -6.84 26.61 18.03
N PRO A 249 -5.57 26.66 17.58
CA PRO A 249 -4.85 27.91 17.52
C PRO A 249 -5.58 28.87 16.55
N LEU A 250 -5.68 30.14 16.94
CA LEU A 250 -6.23 31.20 16.09
C LEU A 250 -5.47 31.19 14.75
N SER A 251 -6.24 31.22 13.65
CA SER A 251 -5.74 31.17 12.27
C SER A 251 -4.52 32.07 12.11
N THR A 252 -3.37 31.49 11.73
CA THR A 252 -2.33 32.25 11.05
C THR A 252 -2.82 32.52 9.63
N GLY A 253 -2.60 33.72 9.11
CA GLY A 253 -3.21 34.20 7.87
C GLY A 253 -2.98 33.27 6.67
N ASP A 254 -3.79 33.44 5.63
CA ASP A 254 -3.67 32.69 4.38
C ASP A 254 -2.24 32.81 3.80
N VAL A 255 -1.38 31.82 4.05
CA VAL A 255 -0.12 31.68 3.34
C VAL A 255 -0.44 31.13 1.96
N ARG A 256 -0.81 32.02 1.04
CA ARG A 256 -1.02 31.63 -0.36
C ARG A 256 0.34 31.22 -0.93
N PRO A 257 0.47 30.01 -1.50
CA PRO A 257 1.70 29.65 -2.21
C PRO A 257 1.93 30.68 -3.33
N SER A 258 3.19 31.09 -3.50
CA SER A 258 3.56 31.97 -4.61
C SER A 258 3.46 31.20 -5.93
N VAL A 259 2.33 31.34 -6.62
CA VAL A 259 2.13 30.72 -7.93
C VAL A 259 2.92 31.53 -8.96
N ARG A 260 4.06 30.99 -9.40
CA ARG A 260 4.90 31.63 -10.43
C ARG A 260 4.31 31.54 -11.84
N GLY A 261 3.38 30.62 -12.11
CA GLY A 261 2.75 30.46 -13.41
C GLY A 261 1.84 29.23 -13.51
N VAL A 262 0.89 29.27 -14.44
CA VAL A 262 0.02 28.15 -14.83
C VAL A 262 0.30 27.84 -16.30
N HIS A 263 0.48 26.56 -16.61
CA HIS A 263 0.85 26.09 -17.95
C HIS A 263 -0.13 25.02 -18.42
N SER A 264 -0.37 24.95 -19.72
CA SER A 264 -1.19 23.93 -20.36
C SER A 264 -0.40 23.28 -21.49
N HIS A 265 -0.48 21.96 -21.58
CA HIS A 265 0.27 21.16 -22.53
C HIS A 265 -0.65 20.11 -23.17
N PRO A 266 -0.40 19.74 -24.45
CA PRO A 266 -1.30 18.85 -25.20
C PRO A 266 -1.21 17.37 -24.79
N SER A 267 -0.19 16.98 -24.02
CA SER A 267 0.01 15.61 -23.57
C SER A 267 0.86 15.56 -22.29
N VAL A 268 0.77 14.45 -21.57
CA VAL A 268 1.60 14.14 -20.39
C VAL A 268 3.10 14.21 -20.74
N GLU A 269 3.50 13.72 -21.92
CA GLU A 269 4.88 13.83 -22.38
C GLU A 269 5.32 15.30 -22.52
N ALA A 270 4.50 16.14 -23.15
CA ALA A 270 4.81 17.55 -23.36
C ALA A 270 4.89 18.33 -22.04
N GLU A 271 3.99 18.04 -21.10
CA GLU A 271 3.96 18.60 -19.76
C GLU A 271 5.23 18.24 -18.97
N LEU A 272 5.56 16.95 -18.90
CA LEU A 272 6.76 16.48 -18.20
C LEU A 272 8.03 17.01 -18.86
N LYS A 273 8.08 17.04 -20.20
CA LYS A 273 9.22 17.64 -20.93
C LYS A 273 9.42 19.10 -20.54
N TRP A 274 8.35 19.87 -20.35
CA TRP A 274 8.44 21.24 -19.86
C TRP A 274 8.89 21.29 -18.39
N ALA A 275 8.32 20.46 -17.52
CA ALA A 275 8.66 20.40 -16.10
C ALA A 275 10.15 20.04 -15.89
N PHE A 276 10.66 19.01 -16.56
CA PHE A 276 12.07 18.60 -16.45
C PHE A 276 13.03 19.64 -17.03
N ARG A 277 12.66 20.39 -18.08
CA ARG A 277 13.44 21.55 -18.54
C ARG A 277 13.51 22.64 -17.46
N ARG A 278 12.41 22.87 -16.75
CA ARG A 278 12.38 23.84 -15.64
C ARG A 278 13.27 23.38 -14.49
N VAL A 279 13.15 22.12 -14.06
CA VAL A 279 14.00 21.52 -13.02
C VAL A 279 15.48 21.63 -13.41
N ARG A 280 15.85 21.27 -14.65
CA ARG A 280 17.24 21.40 -15.12
C ARG A 280 17.77 22.83 -15.05
N ARG A 281 16.92 23.82 -15.34
CA ARG A 281 17.29 25.24 -15.24
C ARG A 281 17.50 25.67 -13.79
N GLU A 282 16.65 25.25 -12.86
CA GLU A 282 16.83 25.55 -11.42
C GLU A 282 18.07 24.83 -10.86
N LEU A 283 18.31 23.58 -11.24
CA LEU A 283 19.55 22.85 -10.89
C LEU A 283 20.79 23.60 -11.37
N ARG A 284 20.80 24.09 -12.62
CA ARG A 284 21.89 24.92 -13.16
C ARG A 284 22.05 26.27 -12.44
N ALA A 285 20.97 26.78 -11.85
CA ALA A 285 21.00 27.99 -11.03
C ALA A 285 21.49 27.72 -9.60
N GLY A 286 21.83 26.48 -9.25
CA GLY A 286 22.34 26.10 -7.92
C GLY A 286 21.25 25.73 -6.92
N THR A 287 19.99 25.61 -7.35
CA THR A 287 18.91 25.12 -6.48
C THR A 287 19.16 23.63 -6.16
N PRO A 288 19.21 23.22 -4.89
CA PRO A 288 19.48 21.83 -4.54
C PRO A 288 18.33 20.92 -4.99
N PRO A 289 18.61 19.69 -5.48
CA PRO A 289 17.58 18.72 -5.84
C PRO A 289 16.52 18.52 -4.76
N SER A 290 16.94 18.48 -3.49
CA SER A 290 16.06 18.26 -2.34
C SER A 290 15.06 19.38 -2.06
N SER A 291 15.18 20.55 -2.69
CA SER A 291 14.21 21.63 -2.56
C SER A 291 13.21 21.70 -3.72
N MET A 292 13.20 20.69 -4.60
CA MET A 292 12.29 20.61 -5.74
C MET A 292 11.49 19.31 -5.67
N ALA A 293 10.22 19.39 -6.05
CA ALA A 293 9.34 18.23 -6.17
C ALA A 293 8.41 18.42 -7.37
N ILE A 294 8.12 17.32 -8.06
CA ILE A 294 7.03 17.25 -9.04
C ILE A 294 5.93 16.44 -8.39
N ALA A 295 4.79 17.06 -8.14
CA ALA A 295 3.62 16.40 -7.56
C ALA A 295 2.58 16.19 -8.65
N VAL A 296 2.09 14.96 -8.80
CA VAL A 296 0.99 14.60 -9.70
C VAL A 296 -0.09 13.88 -8.90
N ARG A 297 -1.33 13.92 -9.40
CA ARG A 297 -2.47 13.30 -8.71
C ARG A 297 -2.47 11.77 -8.84
N GLU A 298 -2.07 11.27 -10.00
CA GLU A 298 -2.03 9.85 -10.35
C GLU A 298 -0.64 9.52 -10.90
N VAL A 299 0.23 8.94 -10.08
CA VAL A 299 1.62 8.70 -10.50
C VAL A 299 1.70 7.65 -11.60
N ASP A 300 0.87 6.62 -11.59
CA ASP A 300 0.83 5.58 -12.64
C ASP A 300 0.69 6.17 -14.04
N THR A 301 -0.11 7.22 -14.19
CA THR A 301 -0.35 7.93 -15.46
C THR A 301 0.91 8.66 -15.95
N TYR A 302 1.77 9.13 -15.04
CA TYR A 302 2.95 9.96 -15.35
C TYR A 302 4.27 9.18 -15.28
N LEU A 303 4.34 8.07 -14.55
CA LEU A 303 5.58 7.44 -14.11
C LEU A 303 6.47 6.99 -15.28
N GLY A 304 5.89 6.28 -16.26
CA GLY A 304 6.65 5.82 -17.42
C GLY A 304 7.29 6.98 -18.20
N GLN A 305 6.54 8.05 -18.44
CA GLN A 305 7.06 9.24 -19.10
C GLN A 305 8.03 10.03 -18.23
N ALA A 306 7.81 10.08 -16.91
CA ALA A 306 8.71 10.76 -15.99
C ALA A 306 10.09 10.11 -15.93
N LEU A 307 10.15 8.78 -15.93
CA LEU A 307 11.41 8.01 -16.00
C LEU A 307 12.17 8.30 -17.30
N LEU A 308 11.48 8.26 -18.45
CA LEU A 308 12.08 8.57 -19.75
C LEU A 308 12.63 10.01 -19.82
N GLN A 309 11.90 11.00 -19.30
CA GLN A 309 12.40 12.38 -19.27
C GLN A 309 13.54 12.55 -18.26
N ALA A 310 13.49 11.89 -17.11
CA ALA A 310 14.58 11.92 -16.12
C ALA A 310 15.90 11.43 -16.72
N GLU A 311 15.86 10.30 -17.43
CA GLU A 311 17.00 9.77 -18.18
C GLU A 311 17.47 10.76 -19.25
N ARG A 312 16.56 11.25 -20.10
CA ARG A 312 16.87 12.18 -21.20
C ARG A 312 17.51 13.48 -20.72
N TYR A 313 17.11 14.01 -19.58
CA TYR A 313 17.66 15.25 -19.02
C TYR A 313 18.77 15.01 -17.99
N SER A 314 19.12 13.74 -17.73
CA SER A 314 20.10 13.31 -16.72
C SER A 314 19.81 13.89 -15.34
N ILE A 315 18.54 13.86 -14.94
CA ILE A 315 18.07 14.33 -13.63
C ILE A 315 17.84 13.10 -12.74
N PRO A 316 18.46 13.01 -11.56
CA PRO A 316 18.17 11.94 -10.62
C PRO A 316 16.72 12.10 -10.13
N LEU A 317 15.88 11.10 -10.40
CA LEU A 317 14.49 11.07 -9.98
C LEU A 317 14.31 10.04 -8.86
N SER A 318 13.84 10.49 -7.71
CA SER A 318 13.32 9.62 -6.65
C SER A 318 11.80 9.70 -6.67
N VAL A 319 11.14 8.55 -6.80
CA VAL A 319 9.67 8.45 -6.74
C VAL A 319 9.29 8.09 -5.31
N ALA A 320 8.31 8.77 -4.74
CA ALA A 320 7.88 8.52 -3.37
C ALA A 320 7.44 7.04 -3.21
N PRO A 321 7.92 6.33 -2.16
CA PRO A 321 7.80 4.86 -2.06
C PRO A 321 6.38 4.33 -1.80
N HIS A 322 5.38 5.18 -1.60
CA HIS A 322 3.97 4.74 -1.49
C HIS A 322 3.44 4.12 -2.79
N GLU A 323 4.14 4.34 -3.89
CA GLU A 323 3.89 3.75 -5.21
C GLU A 323 5.20 3.14 -5.71
N GLY A 324 5.87 2.35 -4.86
CA GLY A 324 6.98 1.51 -5.29
C GLY A 324 6.62 0.86 -6.63
N LEU A 325 7.58 0.83 -7.56
CA LEU A 325 7.35 0.30 -8.90
C LEU A 325 6.55 -1.02 -8.78
N PRO A 326 5.43 -1.16 -9.51
CA PRO A 326 4.59 -2.35 -9.40
C PRO A 326 5.46 -3.59 -9.46
N LEU A 327 5.28 -4.57 -8.58
CA LEU A 327 6.18 -5.74 -8.56
C LEU A 327 6.31 -6.40 -9.94
N CYS A 328 5.29 -6.30 -10.80
CA CYS A 328 5.33 -6.76 -12.18
C CYS A 328 6.33 -6.04 -13.10
N THR A 329 6.96 -4.95 -12.67
CA THR A 329 8.11 -4.33 -13.35
C THR A 329 9.43 -5.01 -12.98
N ILE A 330 9.47 -5.78 -11.89
CA ILE A 330 10.64 -6.58 -11.51
C ILE A 330 10.69 -7.81 -12.44
N PRO A 331 11.78 -8.04 -13.18
CA PRO A 331 11.86 -9.11 -14.18
C PRO A 331 11.47 -10.50 -13.67
N ALA A 332 11.89 -10.86 -12.44
CA ALA A 332 11.56 -12.15 -11.83
C ALA A 332 10.06 -12.32 -11.53
N VAL A 333 9.40 -11.24 -11.08
CA VAL A 333 7.96 -11.28 -10.80
C VAL A 333 7.17 -11.31 -12.11
N LYS A 334 7.59 -10.51 -13.10
CA LYS A 334 7.00 -10.55 -14.45
C LYS A 334 7.08 -11.96 -15.04
N LEU A 335 8.24 -12.60 -14.92
CA LEU A 335 8.46 -13.97 -15.35
C LEU A 335 7.48 -14.96 -14.70
N ILE A 336 7.35 -14.92 -13.36
CA ILE A 336 6.40 -15.76 -12.63
C ILE A 336 4.97 -15.52 -13.11
N MET A 337 4.56 -14.26 -13.26
CA MET A 337 3.22 -13.91 -13.72
C MET A 337 2.95 -14.42 -15.13
N ASP A 338 3.90 -14.27 -16.04
CA ASP A 338 3.77 -14.69 -17.43
C ASP A 338 3.76 -16.23 -17.53
N LEU A 339 4.52 -16.96 -16.70
CA LEU A 339 4.47 -18.43 -16.58
C LEU A 339 3.08 -18.91 -16.13
N VAL A 340 2.55 -18.29 -15.08
CA VAL A 340 1.22 -18.62 -14.53
C VAL A 340 0.12 -18.34 -15.55
N ARG A 341 0.21 -17.22 -16.29
CA ARG A 341 -0.73 -16.88 -17.36
C ARG A 341 -0.61 -17.83 -18.54
N ALA A 342 0.60 -18.19 -18.96
CA ALA A 342 0.80 -19.19 -20.00
C ALA A 342 0.19 -20.54 -19.60
N ALA A 343 0.38 -21.00 -18.35
CA ALA A 343 -0.24 -22.25 -17.89
C ALA A 343 -1.77 -22.20 -17.85
N TRP A 344 -2.37 -21.12 -17.34
CA TRP A 344 -3.83 -21.03 -17.17
C TRP A 344 -4.60 -20.62 -18.41
N LEU A 345 -4.01 -19.84 -19.31
CA LEU A 345 -4.65 -19.36 -20.53
C LEU A 345 -4.28 -20.19 -21.76
N ASN A 346 -3.80 -21.42 -21.55
CA ASN A 346 -3.43 -22.34 -22.62
C ASN A 346 -2.33 -21.80 -23.57
N SER A 347 -1.27 -21.26 -22.99
CA SER A 347 -0.06 -20.76 -23.66
C SER A 347 -0.32 -19.74 -24.77
N PRO A 348 -0.93 -18.57 -24.49
CA PRO A 348 -1.08 -17.51 -25.48
C PRO A 348 0.29 -16.99 -25.91
N ARG A 349 0.46 -16.68 -27.20
CA ARG A 349 1.71 -16.11 -27.74
C ARG A 349 2.18 -14.87 -26.96
N GLU A 350 1.25 -14.01 -26.54
CA GLU A 350 1.55 -12.78 -25.80
C GLU A 350 2.28 -13.01 -24.47
N TYR A 351 2.15 -14.18 -23.85
CA TYR A 351 2.90 -14.53 -22.63
C TYR A 351 4.08 -15.45 -22.90
N VAL A 352 3.98 -16.35 -23.88
CA VAL A 352 5.05 -17.31 -24.21
C VAL A 352 6.27 -16.61 -24.82
N ILE A 353 6.07 -15.66 -25.72
CA ILE A 353 7.18 -14.97 -26.39
C ILE A 353 8.03 -14.16 -25.39
N PRO A 354 7.45 -13.39 -24.45
CA PRO A 354 8.21 -12.76 -23.38
C PRO A 354 9.00 -13.73 -22.49
N LEU A 355 8.45 -14.92 -22.21
CA LEU A 355 9.12 -15.93 -21.39
C LEU A 355 10.39 -16.46 -22.08
N LEU A 356 10.33 -16.71 -23.38
CA LEU A 356 11.48 -17.14 -24.18
C LEU A 356 12.55 -16.03 -24.30
N SER A 357 12.17 -14.75 -24.25
CA SER A 357 13.12 -13.61 -24.21
C SER A 357 13.70 -13.35 -22.83
N SER A 358 13.15 -13.96 -21.78
CA SER A 358 13.51 -13.58 -20.42
C SER A 358 14.97 -13.94 -20.15
N PRO A 359 15.85 -12.96 -19.81
CA PRO A 359 17.25 -13.25 -19.52
C PRO A 359 17.42 -14.23 -18.35
N LEU A 360 16.45 -14.25 -17.43
CA LEU A 360 16.42 -15.16 -16.29
C LEU A 360 16.21 -16.61 -16.72
N LEU A 361 15.34 -16.85 -17.72
CA LEU A 361 15.11 -18.19 -18.24
C LEU A 361 16.14 -18.60 -19.29
N GLN A 362 16.66 -17.69 -20.11
CA GLN A 362 17.61 -18.04 -21.18
C GLN A 362 18.84 -18.80 -20.66
N ARG A 363 19.35 -18.43 -19.48
CA ARG A 363 20.46 -19.14 -18.84
C ARG A 363 20.11 -20.59 -18.49
N TRP A 364 18.87 -20.83 -18.06
CA TRP A 364 18.38 -22.14 -17.61
C TRP A 364 17.91 -23.01 -18.78
N LEU A 365 17.23 -22.41 -19.75
CA LEU A 365 16.79 -23.05 -20.98
C LEU A 365 17.98 -23.32 -21.93
N GLY A 366 19.10 -22.61 -21.80
CA GLY A 366 20.25 -22.77 -22.70
C GLY A 366 20.01 -22.21 -24.11
N VAL A 367 18.96 -21.40 -24.29
CA VAL A 367 18.58 -20.79 -25.57
C VAL A 367 19.49 -19.58 -25.82
N ARG A 368 20.35 -19.66 -26.84
CA ARG A 368 21.28 -18.57 -27.21
C ARG A 368 20.75 -17.64 -28.32
N GLU A 369 19.73 -18.06 -29.08
CA GLU A 369 19.30 -17.42 -30.34
C GLU A 369 17.80 -17.05 -30.32
N TYR A 370 17.38 -16.24 -29.34
CA TYR A 370 15.98 -15.84 -29.17
C TYR A 370 15.32 -15.16 -30.38
N PRO A 371 15.97 -14.19 -31.08
CA PRO A 371 15.34 -13.52 -32.22
C PRO A 371 14.95 -14.48 -33.35
N GLU A 372 15.74 -15.55 -33.54
CA GLU A 372 15.51 -16.58 -34.55
C GLU A 372 14.38 -17.51 -34.13
N LEU A 373 14.29 -17.86 -32.84
CA LEU A 373 13.20 -18.65 -32.28
C LEU A 373 11.85 -17.90 -32.34
N GLU A 374 11.81 -16.61 -32.01
CA GLU A 374 10.59 -15.79 -32.14
C GLU A 374 10.14 -15.69 -33.60
N LEU A 375 11.09 -15.45 -34.52
CA LEU A 375 10.81 -15.38 -35.95
C LEU A 375 10.27 -16.73 -36.46
N MET A 376 10.90 -17.83 -36.08
CA MET A 376 10.45 -19.19 -36.42
C MET A 376 9.03 -19.46 -35.92
N LEU A 377 8.72 -19.16 -34.65
CA LEU A 377 7.37 -19.35 -34.10
C LEU A 377 6.34 -18.49 -34.82
N ARG A 378 6.71 -17.26 -35.23
CA ARG A 378 5.85 -16.38 -36.02
C ARG A 378 5.60 -16.93 -37.42
N GLU A 379 6.63 -17.39 -38.12
CA GLU A 379 6.55 -17.96 -39.46
C GLU A 379 5.76 -19.27 -39.48
N ARG A 380 5.91 -20.09 -38.45
CA ARG A 380 5.15 -21.33 -38.25
C ARG A 380 3.72 -21.12 -37.73
N GLY A 381 3.29 -19.87 -37.57
CA GLY A 381 1.91 -19.52 -37.22
C GLY A 381 1.51 -19.88 -35.79
N PHE A 382 2.43 -19.75 -34.82
CA PHE A 382 2.08 -19.93 -33.42
C PHE A 382 1.16 -18.79 -32.94
N GLU A 383 -0.01 -19.14 -32.41
CA GLU A 383 -0.97 -18.19 -31.83
C GLU A 383 -1.26 -18.52 -30.36
N GLU A 384 -1.65 -19.77 -30.09
CA GLU A 384 -1.92 -20.25 -28.73
C GLU A 384 -1.90 -21.79 -28.65
N GLY A 385 -1.76 -22.33 -27.44
CA GLY A 385 -1.92 -23.75 -27.17
C GLY A 385 -0.61 -24.45 -26.90
N THR A 386 -0.50 -25.08 -25.73
CA THR A 386 0.69 -25.84 -25.32
C THR A 386 1.02 -26.98 -26.29
N ALA A 387 0.00 -27.67 -26.83
CA ALA A 387 0.18 -28.73 -27.82
C ALA A 387 0.56 -28.20 -29.23
N GLN A 388 0.19 -26.97 -29.59
CA GLN A 388 0.69 -26.34 -30.81
C GLN A 388 2.15 -25.95 -30.62
N LEU A 389 2.46 -25.27 -29.51
CA LEU A 389 3.82 -24.86 -29.16
C LEU A 389 4.78 -26.05 -29.15
N ARG A 390 4.42 -27.14 -28.47
CA ARG A 390 5.21 -28.39 -28.43
C ARG A 390 5.51 -28.91 -29.84
N ARG A 391 4.50 -29.10 -30.67
CA ARG A 391 4.66 -29.59 -32.06
C ARG A 391 5.52 -28.68 -32.93
N LEU A 392 5.46 -27.37 -32.71
CA LEU A 392 6.24 -26.39 -33.47
C LEU A 392 7.71 -26.34 -33.04
N LEU A 393 8.01 -26.76 -31.81
CA LEU A 393 9.36 -26.85 -31.28
C LEU A 393 9.97 -28.23 -31.53
N GLU A 394 9.18 -29.29 -31.55
CA GLU A 394 9.63 -30.65 -31.86
C GLU A 394 10.25 -30.75 -33.26
N GLY A 395 11.46 -31.31 -33.34
CA GLY A 395 12.15 -31.57 -34.61
C GLY A 395 13.36 -30.68 -34.93
N ASP A 396 13.76 -29.80 -34.02
CA ASP A 396 14.94 -28.94 -34.16
C ASP A 396 15.80 -29.02 -32.90
N GLU A 397 17.11 -29.28 -33.03
CA GLU A 397 18.02 -29.35 -31.87
C GLU A 397 18.18 -27.97 -31.19
N SER A 398 17.99 -26.87 -31.94
CA SER A 398 18.08 -25.51 -31.42
C SER A 398 16.94 -25.13 -30.46
N THR A 399 15.87 -25.93 -30.39
CA THR A 399 14.67 -25.66 -29.58
C THR A 399 14.58 -26.51 -28.31
N GLU A 400 15.59 -27.37 -28.03
CA GLU A 400 15.61 -28.24 -26.83
C GLU A 400 15.38 -27.43 -25.54
N GLY A 401 15.98 -26.25 -25.46
CA GLY A 401 15.76 -25.31 -24.38
C GLY A 401 14.34 -24.79 -24.28
N ALA A 402 13.69 -24.49 -25.41
CA ALA A 402 12.31 -24.02 -25.43
C ALA A 402 11.31 -25.14 -25.08
N LEU A 403 11.63 -26.41 -25.37
CA LEU A 403 10.82 -27.55 -24.94
C LEU A 403 10.75 -27.68 -23.41
N ARG A 404 11.83 -27.35 -22.68
CA ARG A 404 11.81 -27.30 -21.20
C ARG A 404 10.81 -26.27 -20.66
N LEU A 405 10.61 -25.15 -21.37
CA LEU A 405 9.58 -24.17 -20.99
C LEU A 405 8.17 -24.78 -21.14
N VAL A 406 7.93 -25.55 -22.20
CA VAL A 406 6.67 -26.27 -22.40
C VAL A 406 6.42 -27.24 -21.26
N GLU A 407 7.44 -28.00 -20.85
CA GLU A 407 7.36 -28.94 -19.72
C GLU A 407 7.00 -28.21 -18.41
N ILE A 408 7.64 -27.08 -18.09
CA ILE A 408 7.28 -26.28 -16.91
C ILE A 408 5.82 -25.83 -16.98
N ILE A 409 5.37 -25.35 -18.14
CA ILE A 409 3.99 -24.88 -18.32
C ILE A 409 3.00 -26.03 -18.12
N GLU A 410 3.31 -27.22 -18.63
CA GLU A 410 2.51 -28.43 -18.44
C GLU A 410 2.51 -28.89 -16.98
N GLU A 411 3.66 -28.87 -16.30
CA GLU A 411 3.78 -29.16 -14.88
C GLU A 411 3.01 -28.16 -14.02
N LEU A 412 3.00 -26.87 -14.35
CA LEU A 412 2.21 -25.86 -13.64
C LEU A 412 0.70 -26.05 -13.86
N ARG A 413 0.32 -26.49 -15.07
CA ARG A 413 -1.08 -26.77 -15.43
C ARG A 413 -1.59 -28.06 -14.77
N GLY A 414 -0.77 -29.10 -14.74
CA GLY A 414 -1.08 -30.43 -14.18
C GLY A 414 -0.75 -30.59 -12.70
N GLY A 415 0.11 -29.72 -12.16
CA GLY A 415 0.55 -29.73 -10.76
C GLY A 415 -0.63 -29.64 -9.82
N GLY A 416 -0.67 -30.53 -8.84
CA GLY A 416 -1.79 -30.75 -7.92
C GLY A 416 -2.17 -29.53 -7.07
N ASP A 417 -2.05 -29.64 -5.75
CA ASP A 417 -2.40 -28.57 -4.83
C ASP A 417 -1.47 -27.34 -4.96
N LEU A 418 -1.85 -26.23 -4.31
CA LEU A 418 -1.12 -24.97 -4.36
C LEU A 418 0.36 -25.10 -3.93
N PRO A 419 0.71 -25.85 -2.86
CA PRO A 419 2.10 -26.10 -2.48
C PRO A 419 2.96 -26.69 -3.61
N GLY A 420 2.46 -27.71 -4.32
CA GLY A 420 3.21 -28.32 -5.43
C GLY A 420 3.52 -27.32 -6.55
N ARG A 421 2.56 -26.45 -6.88
CA ARG A 421 2.74 -25.39 -7.89
C ARG A 421 3.74 -24.32 -7.44
N VAL A 422 3.73 -23.95 -6.16
CA VAL A 422 4.70 -23.01 -5.60
C VAL A 422 6.11 -23.58 -5.67
N GLU A 423 6.28 -24.89 -5.43
CA GLU A 423 7.59 -25.52 -5.49
C GLU A 423 8.15 -25.56 -6.92
N ILE A 424 7.30 -25.83 -7.92
CA ILE A 424 7.68 -25.72 -9.34
C ILE A 424 8.14 -24.29 -9.67
N LEU A 425 7.40 -23.27 -9.22
CA LEU A 425 7.79 -21.87 -9.45
C LEU A 425 9.10 -21.49 -8.75
N LYS A 426 9.32 -21.93 -7.51
CA LYS A 426 10.57 -21.68 -6.79
C LYS A 426 11.76 -22.29 -7.53
N ARG A 427 11.67 -23.58 -7.89
CA ARG A 427 12.70 -24.28 -8.67
C ARG A 427 13.01 -23.56 -9.98
N THR A 428 11.99 -23.02 -10.65
CA THR A 428 12.16 -22.35 -11.95
C THR A 428 12.82 -20.97 -11.86
N VAL A 429 12.71 -20.28 -10.71
CA VAL A 429 13.12 -18.87 -10.57
C VAL A 429 14.35 -18.68 -9.67
N LEU A 430 14.55 -19.57 -8.69
CA LEU A 430 15.60 -19.46 -7.67
C LEU A 430 16.80 -20.38 -7.92
N GLU A 431 16.62 -21.44 -8.70
CA GLU A 431 17.68 -22.37 -9.13
C GLU A 431 18.06 -22.08 -10.59
#